data_AF-A0A7V0ZGU4-F1
#
_entry.id   AF-A0A7V0ZGU4-F1
#
_cell.length_a   1.000
_cell.length_b   1.000
_cell.length_c   1.000
_cell.angle_alpha   90.00
_cell.angle_beta   90.00
_cell.angle_gamma   90.00
#
_symmetry.space_group_name_H-M   'P 1'
#
loop_
_entity.id
_entity.type
_entity.pdbx_description
1 polymer ?
#
loop_
_entity_poly.entity_id
_entity_poly.type
_entity_poly.pdbx_seq_one_letter_code
_entity_poly.pdbx_strand_id
1 'polypeptide(L)'
;MMNLKLRFLFGFLLQFLVLFLSYSLVFSGDRILLIGDSITNGEVGSTDGLGFRNDLYDLIQSSGYNMSFFGDVGQNPYKGHFRDGGRIEEFYPIGYGTGELDATGVIDSLQPTIAMVFLGTNNVDGAIVSPFSVDNGLTFEDNASGKLAQFLNYLANWANGNYGNSIRSILVVKIIPKLNHIENVDKFNAEISKFVNMANMGLFHNIRPSLISIIDCNSDFDINQMMSAGGIHPNDLGYNFIAHKYFNVLRRLPSKLEIASGNNQSVFSGTPLPDSIVVRALDFAGNAASFTPILFQTPRGQGLVEPDSIIYTDQNGYARVKWTQLNTGVNNLNIEIYHFPDSKIVCNSYVNKQNTHPPVPPRWVFEPWAWQGDPEENNEYSLMNMVNKYLENNIPLGAVIIDSPWETFYNSFEFDQTYDQGSPDEPGYPDAKNMIDELHSKGIKVICWITNFININASDGDIAGRNTKSPNYDYAFNHGYFINHGEVFNWWKGQGSAIDFFNPEAADWYAGQLDKVLDLGIDGWKIDAGDVYVPDDFSTAAGTATRRMYSDEYYSFFYHYTIQKLGEENAVTIARPYVKDEGPGGKPYI
;
A
#
# COMPACT_ATOMS: atom_id res chain seq x y z
N MET A 1 45.61 -39.11 -38.04
CA MET A 1 44.85 -38.74 -36.83
C MET A 1 45.22 -37.30 -36.49
N MET A 2 44.66 -36.24 -37.09
CA MET A 2 43.27 -35.87 -37.38
C MET A 2 42.44 -35.64 -36.11
N ASN A 3 42.02 -34.37 -35.94
CA ASN A 3 40.99 -33.84 -35.02
C ASN A 3 41.34 -33.87 -33.52
N LEU A 4 41.50 -32.76 -32.79
CA LEU A 4 40.52 -31.69 -32.62
C LEU A 4 41.23 -30.40 -32.10
N LYS A 5 41.74 -29.56 -33.00
CA LYS A 5 41.98 -28.13 -32.73
C LYS A 5 40.76 -27.38 -33.26
N LEU A 6 39.69 -27.28 -32.48
CA LEU A 6 38.58 -26.34 -32.68
C LEU A 6 37.62 -26.46 -31.47
N ARG A 7 37.13 -25.32 -30.96
CA ARG A 7 36.24 -25.12 -29.77
C ARG A 7 37.07 -25.03 -28.47
N PHE A 8 37.35 -23.87 -27.87
CA PHE A 8 36.46 -22.75 -27.54
C PHE A 8 37.13 -21.40 -27.87
N LEU A 9 36.86 -20.86 -29.06
CA LEU A 9 36.55 -19.43 -29.16
C LEU A 9 35.06 -19.34 -28.85
N PHE A 10 34.68 -19.11 -27.60
CA PHE A 10 33.42 -18.45 -27.33
C PHE A 10 33.76 -16.98 -27.16
N GLY A 11 33.48 -16.22 -28.21
CA GLY A 11 33.61 -14.78 -28.17
C GLY A 11 32.82 -14.25 -26.99
N PHE A 12 33.44 -13.38 -26.21
CA PHE A 12 32.70 -12.34 -25.52
C PHE A 12 32.00 -11.54 -26.64
N LEU A 13 30.79 -11.95 -27.03
CA LEU A 13 29.86 -10.99 -27.61
C LEU A 13 29.74 -9.90 -26.55
N LEU A 14 30.31 -8.72 -26.81
CA LEU A 14 29.91 -7.52 -26.09
C LEU A 14 28.43 -7.35 -26.38
N GLN A 15 27.58 -7.84 -25.49
CA GLN A 15 26.14 -7.69 -25.57
C GLN A 15 25.81 -6.30 -25.04
N PHE A 16 25.93 -5.31 -25.92
CA PHE A 16 25.41 -3.98 -25.67
C PHE A 16 23.88 -4.01 -25.77
N LEU A 17 23.24 -3.38 -24.79
CA LEU A 17 21.81 -3.11 -24.77
C LEU A 17 21.54 -1.77 -25.44
N VAL A 18 20.37 -1.55 -26.05
CA VAL A 18 19.97 -0.21 -26.52
C VAL A 18 18.58 0.06 -26.01
N LEU A 19 18.44 1.13 -25.24
CA LEU A 19 17.15 1.56 -24.73
C LEU A 19 16.40 2.43 -25.75
N PHE A 20 15.27 1.93 -26.26
CA PHE A 20 14.28 2.77 -26.93
C PHE A 20 13.10 2.98 -25.99
N LEU A 21 12.90 4.22 -25.56
CA LEU A 21 11.66 4.61 -24.90
C LEU A 21 10.60 4.83 -25.96
N SER A 22 9.74 3.84 -26.17
CA SER A 22 8.47 4.02 -26.87
C SER A 22 7.39 4.31 -25.83
N TYR A 23 6.81 5.51 -25.86
CA TYR A 23 5.55 5.78 -25.17
C TYR A 23 4.43 5.82 -26.21
N SER A 24 3.32 5.15 -25.92
CA SER A 24 2.04 5.44 -26.57
C SER A 24 1.34 6.52 -25.76
N LEU A 25 1.61 7.80 -26.07
CA LEU A 25 0.71 8.88 -25.66
C LEU A 25 -0.45 8.89 -26.66
N VAL A 26 -1.49 8.10 -26.41
CA VAL A 26 -2.77 8.33 -27.08
C VAL A 26 -3.46 9.47 -26.33
N PHE A 27 -3.08 10.72 -26.62
CA PHE A 27 -3.90 11.87 -26.21
C PHE A 27 -4.26 12.70 -27.43
N SER A 28 -5.12 12.11 -28.26
CA SER A 28 -5.94 12.84 -29.21
C SER A 28 -7.14 13.41 -28.46
N GLY A 29 -7.07 14.68 -28.05
CA GLY A 29 -8.18 15.55 -27.60
C GLY A 29 -9.08 15.02 -26.48
N ASP A 30 -9.13 15.72 -25.34
CA ASP A 30 -9.97 15.26 -24.24
C ASP A 30 -11.46 15.42 -24.52
N ARG A 31 -12.19 14.38 -24.16
CA ARG A 31 -13.63 14.26 -24.34
C ARG A 31 -14.29 14.35 -22.98
N ILE A 32 -14.88 15.50 -22.71
CA ILE A 32 -15.53 15.78 -21.44
C ILE A 32 -17.01 15.44 -21.57
N LEU A 33 -17.50 14.53 -20.75
CA LEU A 33 -18.93 14.27 -20.57
C LEU A 33 -19.41 15.02 -19.32
N LEU A 34 -20.24 16.05 -19.54
CA LEU A 34 -20.93 16.75 -18.46
C LEU A 34 -22.17 15.95 -18.07
N ILE A 35 -22.27 15.52 -16.80
CA ILE A 35 -23.40 14.78 -16.25
C ILE A 35 -24.04 15.64 -15.17
N GLY A 36 -25.33 15.96 -15.30
CA GLY A 36 -25.97 16.84 -14.33
C GLY A 36 -27.46 17.08 -14.51
N ASP A 37 -27.98 18.03 -13.74
CA ASP A 37 -29.39 18.40 -13.71
C ASP A 37 -29.65 19.78 -14.35
N SER A 38 -30.68 20.48 -13.88
CA SER A 38 -31.08 21.83 -14.26
C SER A 38 -29.95 22.85 -14.26
N ILE A 39 -29.00 22.78 -13.31
CA ILE A 39 -27.85 23.71 -13.25
C ILE A 39 -26.86 23.41 -14.37
N THR A 40 -26.71 22.14 -14.75
CA THR A 40 -25.87 21.77 -15.90
C THR A 40 -26.56 22.11 -17.22
N ASN A 41 -27.89 21.99 -17.28
CA ASN A 41 -28.67 22.48 -18.42
C ASN A 41 -28.54 24.00 -18.58
N GLY A 42 -28.74 24.77 -17.51
CA GLY A 42 -28.48 26.21 -17.54
C GLY A 42 -29.55 27.07 -18.20
N GLU A 43 -30.67 26.50 -18.65
CA GLU A 43 -31.80 27.25 -19.23
C GLU A 43 -32.40 28.28 -18.27
N VAL A 44 -32.23 28.08 -16.97
CA VAL A 44 -32.72 28.99 -15.92
C VAL A 44 -31.56 29.73 -15.28
N GLY A 45 -31.70 31.05 -15.21
CA GLY A 45 -30.77 31.96 -14.54
C GLY A 45 -29.58 32.41 -15.40
N SER A 46 -29.30 31.72 -16.50
CA SER A 46 -28.32 32.16 -17.50
C SER A 46 -28.98 32.93 -18.63
N THR A 47 -28.39 34.04 -19.07
CA THR A 47 -28.95 34.89 -20.13
C THR A 47 -28.98 34.20 -21.50
N ASP A 48 -28.04 33.30 -21.77
CA ASP A 48 -27.96 32.59 -23.05
C ASP A 48 -28.53 31.16 -23.01
N GLY A 49 -29.00 30.73 -21.84
CA GLY A 49 -29.56 29.40 -21.62
C GLY A 49 -28.53 28.26 -21.65
N LEU A 50 -27.23 28.55 -21.55
CA LEU A 50 -26.16 27.55 -21.58
C LEU A 50 -25.54 27.29 -20.19
N GLY A 51 -25.90 28.08 -19.18
CA GLY A 51 -25.40 27.91 -17.81
C GLY A 51 -23.91 28.22 -17.74
N PHE A 52 -23.12 27.34 -17.14
CA PHE A 52 -21.67 27.50 -17.07
C PHE A 52 -20.93 26.97 -18.31
N ARG A 53 -21.64 26.29 -19.22
CA ARG A 53 -21.02 25.52 -20.32
C ARG A 53 -20.36 26.44 -21.35
N ASN A 54 -20.96 27.59 -21.64
CA ASN A 54 -20.40 28.62 -22.53
C ASN A 54 -19.08 29.19 -21.96
N ASP A 55 -19.08 29.63 -20.72
CA ASP A 55 -17.95 30.25 -20.03
C ASP A 55 -16.80 29.26 -19.87
N LEU A 56 -17.12 28.00 -19.50
CA LEU A 56 -16.12 26.96 -19.41
C LEU A 56 -15.52 26.64 -20.78
N TYR A 57 -16.35 26.56 -21.83
CA TYR A 57 -15.86 26.36 -23.18
C TYR A 57 -14.92 27.49 -23.60
N ASP A 58 -15.30 28.75 -23.38
CA ASP A 58 -14.49 29.91 -23.74
C ASP A 58 -13.17 29.95 -22.95
N LEU A 59 -13.18 29.61 -21.66
CA LEU A 59 -11.97 29.43 -20.87
C LEU A 59 -11.06 28.35 -21.44
N ILE A 60 -11.63 27.22 -21.90
CA ILE A 60 -10.88 26.12 -22.54
C ILE A 60 -10.32 26.53 -23.91
N GLN A 61 -11.11 27.19 -24.76
CA GLN A 61 -10.68 27.59 -26.10
C GLN A 61 -9.64 28.71 -26.06
N SER A 62 -9.85 29.73 -25.23
CA SER A 62 -8.95 30.89 -25.09
C SER A 62 -7.55 30.51 -24.60
N SER A 63 -7.43 29.37 -23.95
CA SER A 63 -6.17 28.83 -23.46
C SER A 63 -5.49 27.86 -24.44
N GLY A 64 -6.09 27.65 -25.62
CA GLY A 64 -5.50 26.92 -26.74
C GLY A 64 -5.66 25.40 -26.68
N TYR A 65 -6.58 24.89 -25.86
CA TYR A 65 -6.74 23.44 -25.64
C TYR A 65 -7.70 22.78 -26.63
N ASN A 66 -7.32 21.57 -27.03
CA ASN A 66 -8.18 20.68 -27.80
C ASN A 66 -9.00 19.77 -26.85
N MET A 67 -9.95 20.37 -26.13
CA MET A 67 -10.96 19.62 -25.39
C MET A 67 -12.34 19.94 -25.96
N SER A 68 -13.22 18.96 -25.98
CA SER A 68 -14.58 19.14 -26.48
C SER A 68 -15.58 18.51 -25.53
N PHE A 69 -16.76 19.12 -25.40
CA PHE A 69 -17.85 18.52 -24.66
C PHE A 69 -18.61 17.52 -25.52
N PHE A 70 -18.95 16.40 -24.91
CA PHE A 70 -19.65 15.29 -25.51
C PHE A 70 -20.90 14.97 -24.70
N GLY A 71 -21.92 14.50 -25.41
CA GLY A 71 -23.19 14.11 -24.82
C GLY A 71 -24.28 13.98 -25.88
N ASP A 72 -25.45 13.57 -25.42
CA ASP A 72 -26.66 13.37 -26.21
C ASP A 72 -27.65 14.54 -26.11
N VAL A 73 -27.49 15.39 -25.09
CA VAL A 73 -28.35 16.56 -24.83
C VAL A 73 -27.59 17.88 -25.07
N GLY A 74 -28.33 18.91 -25.50
CA GLY A 74 -27.82 20.25 -25.77
C GLY A 74 -27.32 20.46 -27.20
N GLN A 75 -26.83 21.67 -27.47
CA GLN A 75 -26.30 22.07 -28.78
C GLN A 75 -24.76 22.00 -28.81
N ASN A 76 -24.18 21.67 -29.96
CA ASN A 76 -22.74 21.77 -30.15
C ASN A 76 -22.28 23.24 -30.03
N PRO A 77 -21.12 23.52 -29.42
CA PRO A 77 -20.16 22.60 -28.80
C PRO A 77 -20.43 22.32 -27.31
N TYR A 78 -21.58 22.72 -26.77
CA TYR A 78 -21.93 22.70 -25.34
C TYR A 78 -22.66 21.42 -24.88
N LYS A 79 -22.48 20.29 -25.57
CA LYS A 79 -23.25 19.07 -25.26
C LYS A 79 -22.91 18.46 -23.90
N GLY A 80 -23.84 17.67 -23.37
CA GLY A 80 -23.67 16.87 -22.17
C GLY A 80 -24.77 15.82 -22.05
N HIS A 81 -24.90 15.25 -20.86
CA HIS A 81 -25.91 14.28 -20.50
C HIS A 81 -26.61 14.75 -19.23
N PHE A 82 -27.67 15.51 -19.39
CA PHE A 82 -28.36 16.18 -18.30
C PHE A 82 -29.84 16.34 -18.60
N ARG A 83 -30.64 16.52 -17.55
CA ARG A 83 -32.09 16.73 -17.63
C ARG A 83 -32.56 17.68 -16.55
N ASP A 84 -33.45 18.61 -16.89
CA ASP A 84 -34.11 19.45 -15.91
C ASP A 84 -34.87 18.59 -14.88
N GLY A 85 -34.69 18.89 -13.58
CA GLY A 85 -35.25 18.11 -12.49
C GLY A 85 -34.60 16.74 -12.28
N GLY A 86 -33.56 16.39 -13.04
CA GLY A 86 -32.88 15.10 -12.96
C GLY A 86 -32.37 14.80 -11.55
N ARG A 87 -32.50 13.54 -11.13
CA ARG A 87 -32.08 13.04 -9.82
C ARG A 87 -30.99 11.99 -9.95
N ILE A 88 -30.11 11.88 -8.96
CA ILE A 88 -28.93 11.00 -9.01
C ILE A 88 -29.27 9.57 -9.45
N GLU A 89 -30.30 8.96 -8.86
CA GLU A 89 -30.72 7.58 -9.15
C GLU A 89 -31.10 7.34 -10.61
N GLU A 90 -31.46 8.37 -11.37
CA GLU A 90 -31.88 8.21 -12.76
C GLU A 90 -30.71 7.90 -13.69
N PHE A 91 -29.48 8.23 -13.29
CA PHE A 91 -28.30 8.22 -14.17
C PHE A 91 -27.58 6.86 -14.27
N TYR A 92 -28.07 5.83 -13.58
CA TYR A 92 -27.49 4.49 -13.59
C TYR A 92 -28.53 3.40 -13.28
N PRO A 93 -28.36 2.16 -13.74
CA PRO A 93 -29.40 1.13 -13.69
C PRO A 93 -29.17 0.04 -12.62
N ILE A 94 -28.31 0.27 -11.62
CA ILE A 94 -27.95 -0.74 -10.61
C ILE A 94 -28.24 -0.25 -9.19
N GLY A 95 -28.46 -1.18 -8.25
CA GLY A 95 -28.69 -0.84 -6.84
C GLY A 95 -29.96 0.00 -6.66
N TYR A 96 -29.80 1.23 -6.17
CA TYR A 96 -30.89 2.21 -6.01
C TYR A 96 -31.08 3.09 -7.25
N GLY A 97 -30.32 2.84 -8.32
CA GLY A 97 -30.49 3.51 -9.60
C GLY A 97 -31.72 3.00 -10.35
N THR A 98 -32.52 3.91 -10.90
CA THR A 98 -33.71 3.63 -11.71
C THR A 98 -33.38 3.47 -13.20
N GLY A 99 -32.27 4.05 -13.65
CA GLY A 99 -31.81 3.99 -15.05
C GLY A 99 -32.66 4.78 -16.05
N GLU A 100 -33.55 5.67 -15.59
CA GLU A 100 -34.40 6.48 -16.48
C GLU A 100 -33.65 7.43 -17.41
N LEU A 101 -32.44 7.81 -17.02
CA LEU A 101 -31.51 8.65 -17.77
C LEU A 101 -30.11 8.03 -17.70
N ASP A 102 -30.03 6.72 -17.94
CA ASP A 102 -28.79 5.96 -17.80
C ASP A 102 -27.66 6.52 -18.70
N ALA A 103 -26.55 6.87 -18.06
CA ALA A 103 -25.37 7.42 -18.73
C ALA A 103 -24.55 6.36 -19.50
N THR A 104 -24.79 5.06 -19.29
CA THR A 104 -24.00 3.96 -19.90
C THR A 104 -23.88 4.07 -21.40
N GLY A 105 -25.01 4.21 -22.11
CA GLY A 105 -25.02 4.24 -23.57
C GLY A 105 -24.24 5.42 -24.13
N VAL A 106 -24.25 6.57 -23.45
CA VAL A 106 -23.48 7.76 -23.84
C VAL A 106 -21.99 7.55 -23.57
N ILE A 107 -21.62 6.95 -22.44
CA ILE A 107 -20.22 6.65 -22.12
C ILE A 107 -19.66 5.62 -23.10
N ASP A 108 -20.39 4.54 -23.37
CA ASP A 108 -19.94 3.48 -24.29
C ASP A 108 -19.80 3.99 -25.72
N SER A 109 -20.71 4.83 -26.19
CA SER A 109 -20.67 5.34 -27.56
C SER A 109 -19.64 6.46 -27.77
N LEU A 110 -19.55 7.40 -26.82
CA LEU A 110 -18.70 8.60 -26.97
C LEU A 110 -17.31 8.42 -26.35
N GLN A 111 -17.13 7.40 -25.49
CA GLN A 111 -15.88 7.03 -24.83
C GLN A 111 -15.20 8.23 -24.14
N PRO A 112 -15.90 9.00 -23.29
CA PRO A 112 -15.32 10.20 -22.68
C PRO A 112 -14.08 9.86 -21.85
N THR A 113 -13.12 10.79 -21.83
CA THR A 113 -11.91 10.68 -21.01
C THR A 113 -12.09 11.29 -19.62
N ILE A 114 -12.98 12.27 -19.51
CA ILE A 114 -13.31 12.94 -18.24
C ILE A 114 -14.83 12.93 -18.08
N ALA A 115 -15.31 12.43 -16.94
CA ALA A 115 -16.71 12.56 -16.54
C ALA A 115 -16.83 13.64 -15.46
N MET A 116 -17.67 14.64 -15.67
CA MET A 116 -17.94 15.71 -14.71
C MET A 116 -19.33 15.54 -14.14
N VAL A 117 -19.45 15.32 -12.84
CA VAL A 117 -20.71 15.00 -12.17
C VAL A 117 -21.14 16.18 -11.30
N PHE A 118 -22.19 16.87 -11.72
CA PHE A 118 -22.87 17.91 -10.95
C PHE A 118 -24.33 17.50 -10.73
N LEU A 119 -24.53 16.62 -9.75
CA LEU A 119 -25.82 16.06 -9.37
C LEU A 119 -26.05 16.19 -7.87
N GLY A 120 -27.33 16.17 -7.48
CA GLY A 120 -27.77 16.12 -6.08
C GLY A 120 -28.56 17.33 -5.62
N THR A 121 -28.63 18.41 -6.41
CA THR A 121 -29.39 19.61 -6.02
C THR A 121 -30.91 19.37 -5.92
N ASN A 122 -31.41 18.39 -6.67
CA ASN A 122 -32.78 17.89 -6.59
C ASN A 122 -32.98 16.77 -5.55
N ASN A 123 -31.90 16.22 -4.99
CA ASN A 123 -31.94 15.13 -4.00
C ASN A 123 -31.84 15.65 -2.56
N VAL A 124 -31.21 16.81 -2.34
CA VAL A 124 -31.09 17.42 -1.00
C VAL A 124 -32.39 17.95 -0.42
N ASP A 125 -33.47 17.93 -1.21
CA ASP A 125 -34.83 18.24 -0.73
C ASP A 125 -35.45 17.07 0.04
N GLY A 126 -34.83 15.89 -0.03
CA GLY A 126 -35.26 14.69 0.69
C GLY A 126 -35.09 14.80 2.21
N ALA A 127 -35.86 13.97 2.93
CA ALA A 127 -35.84 13.95 4.40
C ALA A 127 -34.51 13.42 5.00
N ILE A 128 -33.80 12.57 4.27
CA ILE A 128 -32.51 11.98 4.67
C ILE A 128 -31.52 12.17 3.52
N VAL A 129 -30.40 12.82 3.80
CA VAL A 129 -29.35 13.11 2.81
C VAL A 129 -28.01 12.44 3.12
N SER A 130 -27.82 11.95 4.35
CA SER A 130 -26.59 11.34 4.87
C SER A 130 -26.91 10.27 5.95
N PRO A 131 -25.98 9.35 6.26
CA PRO A 131 -24.64 9.15 5.66
C PRO A 131 -24.70 8.38 4.34
N PHE A 132 -23.61 8.37 3.57
CA PHE A 132 -23.55 7.59 2.32
C PHE A 132 -23.46 6.07 2.59
N SER A 133 -22.95 5.70 3.76
CA SER A 133 -22.75 4.33 4.23
C SER A 133 -22.65 4.28 5.76
N VAL A 134 -23.16 3.22 6.37
CA VAL A 134 -23.03 2.90 7.81
C VAL A 134 -21.98 1.83 8.12
N ASP A 135 -21.36 1.23 7.11
CA ASP A 135 -20.43 0.09 7.23
C ASP A 135 -19.08 0.34 6.54
N ASN A 136 -18.66 1.61 6.51
CA ASN A 136 -17.41 2.07 5.90
C ASN A 136 -17.30 1.80 4.39
N GLY A 137 -18.44 1.81 3.69
CA GLY A 137 -18.49 1.73 2.23
C GLY A 137 -18.59 0.32 1.66
N LEU A 138 -18.86 -0.69 2.49
CA LEU A 138 -19.18 -2.04 2.01
C LEU A 138 -20.56 -2.04 1.33
N THR A 139 -21.51 -1.30 1.89
CA THR A 139 -22.81 -1.02 1.30
C THR A 139 -23.09 0.48 1.28
N PHE A 140 -24.01 0.88 0.39
CA PHE A 140 -24.47 2.26 0.26
C PHE A 140 -25.91 2.37 0.76
N GLU A 141 -26.26 3.53 1.30
CA GLU A 141 -27.61 3.83 1.80
C GLU A 141 -28.57 4.30 0.69
N ASP A 142 -29.86 4.01 0.82
CA ASP A 142 -30.92 4.56 -0.04
C ASP A 142 -31.27 6.01 0.37
N ASN A 143 -30.30 6.91 0.23
CA ASN A 143 -30.45 8.33 0.46
C ASN A 143 -29.62 9.13 -0.54
N ALA A 144 -29.69 10.46 -0.50
CA ALA A 144 -29.00 11.31 -1.49
C ALA A 144 -27.50 10.99 -1.61
N SER A 145 -26.77 10.98 -0.50
CA SER A 145 -25.33 10.73 -0.50
C SER A 145 -24.97 9.29 -0.87
N GLY A 146 -25.73 8.29 -0.42
CA GLY A 146 -25.50 6.89 -0.76
C GLY A 146 -25.75 6.61 -2.24
N LYS A 147 -26.77 7.22 -2.84
CA LYS A 147 -27.03 7.18 -4.29
C LYS A 147 -25.89 7.81 -5.09
N LEU A 148 -25.34 8.94 -4.65
CA LEU A 148 -24.20 9.55 -5.33
C LEU A 148 -22.94 8.67 -5.22
N ALA A 149 -22.66 8.14 -4.03
CA ALA A 149 -21.55 7.21 -3.82
C ALA A 149 -21.66 5.98 -4.73
N GLN A 150 -22.85 5.39 -4.84
CA GLN A 150 -23.13 4.27 -5.74
C GLN A 150 -22.94 4.65 -7.21
N PHE A 151 -23.40 5.84 -7.63
CA PHE A 151 -23.19 6.31 -9.00
C PHE A 151 -21.71 6.53 -9.34
N LEU A 152 -20.96 7.15 -8.43
CA LEU A 152 -19.51 7.35 -8.63
C LEU A 152 -18.75 6.02 -8.68
N ASN A 153 -19.12 5.06 -7.82
CA ASN A 153 -18.58 3.70 -7.87
C ASN A 153 -18.97 2.98 -9.17
N TYR A 154 -20.14 3.27 -9.72
CA TYR A 154 -20.58 2.74 -11.00
C TYR A 154 -19.73 3.29 -12.16
N LEU A 155 -19.54 4.62 -12.24
CA LEU A 155 -18.69 5.26 -13.26
C LEU A 155 -17.24 4.75 -13.24
N ALA A 156 -16.73 4.33 -12.08
CA ALA A 156 -15.37 3.81 -11.96
C ALA A 156 -15.11 2.52 -12.78
N ASN A 157 -16.16 1.79 -13.18
CA ASN A 157 -16.03 0.61 -14.04
C ASN A 157 -15.45 0.91 -15.43
N TRP A 158 -15.64 2.14 -15.95
CA TRP A 158 -15.06 2.59 -17.24
C TRP A 158 -13.64 3.13 -17.10
N ALA A 159 -13.12 3.22 -15.88
CA ALA A 159 -11.70 3.46 -15.62
C ALA A 159 -10.93 2.15 -15.43
N ASN A 160 -11.63 1.10 -14.99
CA ASN A 160 -11.00 -0.15 -14.57
C ASN A 160 -10.87 -1.22 -15.64
N GLY A 161 -11.48 -1.04 -16.82
CA GLY A 161 -11.52 -2.04 -17.87
C GLY A 161 -12.75 -2.96 -17.82
N ASN A 162 -13.59 -2.86 -16.79
CA ASN A 162 -14.78 -3.71 -16.62
C ASN A 162 -15.85 -3.45 -17.70
N TYR A 163 -16.05 -2.18 -18.04
CA TYR A 163 -16.93 -1.75 -19.15
C TYR A 163 -16.16 -0.96 -20.22
N GLY A 164 -14.84 -1.12 -20.27
CA GLY A 164 -13.92 -0.29 -21.05
C GLY A 164 -12.96 0.52 -20.18
N ASN A 165 -12.05 1.26 -20.82
CA ASN A 165 -10.98 2.04 -20.17
C ASN A 165 -10.95 3.51 -20.64
N SER A 166 -12.11 4.06 -21.03
CA SER A 166 -12.16 5.41 -21.58
C SER A 166 -12.00 6.49 -20.51
N ILE A 167 -12.68 6.34 -19.36
CA ILE A 167 -12.67 7.35 -18.29
C ILE A 167 -11.36 7.24 -17.53
N ARG A 168 -10.60 8.34 -17.47
CA ARG A 168 -9.39 8.42 -16.64
C ARG A 168 -9.54 9.35 -15.44
N SER A 169 -10.58 10.19 -15.43
CA SER A 169 -10.87 11.09 -14.31
C SER A 169 -12.37 11.33 -14.19
N ILE A 170 -12.86 11.30 -12.95
CA ILE A 170 -14.21 11.66 -12.55
C ILE A 170 -14.08 12.91 -11.67
N LEU A 171 -14.73 14.00 -12.06
CA LEU A 171 -14.74 15.24 -11.29
C LEU A 171 -16.13 15.39 -10.68
N VAL A 172 -16.26 15.26 -9.36
CA VAL A 172 -17.52 15.42 -8.64
C VAL A 172 -17.61 16.80 -7.99
N VAL A 173 -18.74 17.47 -8.16
CA VAL A 173 -18.97 18.81 -7.62
C VAL A 173 -19.54 18.75 -6.21
N LYS A 174 -18.95 19.49 -5.27
CA LYS A 174 -19.67 19.95 -4.08
C LYS A 174 -20.69 20.99 -4.51
N ILE A 175 -21.96 20.66 -4.37
CA ILE A 175 -23.05 21.45 -4.92
C ILE A 175 -23.11 22.84 -4.24
N ILE A 176 -23.53 23.83 -5.02
CA ILE A 176 -23.73 25.20 -4.55
C ILE A 176 -24.76 25.26 -3.40
N PRO A 177 -24.74 26.32 -2.56
CA PRO A 177 -25.77 26.54 -1.56
C PRO A 177 -27.17 26.65 -2.18
N LYS A 178 -28.19 26.10 -1.51
CA LYS A 178 -29.61 26.21 -1.88
C LYS A 178 -30.37 26.88 -0.73
N LEU A 179 -31.01 28.04 -0.99
CA LEU A 179 -31.47 28.99 0.05
C LEU A 179 -32.32 28.36 1.16
N ASN A 180 -33.14 27.36 0.84
CA ASN A 180 -34.03 26.68 1.80
C ASN A 180 -33.53 25.31 2.27
N HIS A 181 -32.35 24.87 1.84
CA HIS A 181 -31.79 23.54 2.10
C HIS A 181 -30.29 23.58 2.47
N ILE A 182 -29.80 24.71 2.99
CA ILE A 182 -28.37 24.92 3.30
C ILE A 182 -27.80 23.79 4.17
N GLU A 183 -28.48 23.42 5.25
CA GLU A 183 -28.00 22.35 6.15
C GLU A 183 -27.91 20.99 5.45
N ASN A 184 -28.87 20.68 4.56
CA ASN A 184 -28.84 19.44 3.80
C ASN A 184 -27.72 19.45 2.75
N VAL A 185 -27.46 20.60 2.13
CA VAL A 185 -26.32 20.81 1.23
C VAL A 185 -25.00 20.60 1.98
N ASP A 186 -24.85 21.14 3.18
CA ASP A 186 -23.63 20.99 3.99
C ASP A 186 -23.39 19.52 4.35
N LYS A 187 -24.42 18.80 4.80
CA LYS A 187 -24.35 17.35 5.10
C LYS A 187 -23.99 16.54 3.85
N PHE A 188 -24.62 16.84 2.72
CA PHE A 188 -24.36 16.14 1.47
C PHE A 188 -22.93 16.38 0.97
N ASN A 189 -22.45 17.64 0.98
CA ASN A 189 -21.09 18.01 0.59
C ASN A 189 -20.02 17.44 1.54
N ALA A 190 -20.34 17.31 2.84
CA ALA A 190 -19.49 16.60 3.79
C ALA A 190 -19.36 15.11 3.43
N GLU A 191 -20.45 14.44 3.08
CA GLU A 191 -20.42 13.04 2.63
C GLU A 191 -19.69 12.86 1.29
N ILE A 192 -19.81 13.80 0.33
CA ILE A 192 -18.97 13.78 -0.89
C ILE A 192 -17.48 13.81 -0.50
N SER A 193 -17.11 14.69 0.43
CA SER A 193 -15.72 14.79 0.90
C SER A 193 -15.25 13.50 1.54
N LYS A 194 -16.09 12.92 2.40
CA LYS A 194 -15.81 11.66 3.10
C LYS A 194 -15.64 10.52 2.11
N PHE A 195 -16.56 10.37 1.15
CA PHE A 195 -16.51 9.32 0.12
C PHE A 195 -15.26 9.45 -0.74
N VAL A 196 -14.96 10.64 -1.28
CA VAL A 196 -13.77 10.85 -2.12
C VAL A 196 -12.48 10.63 -1.33
N ASN A 197 -12.42 11.06 -0.06
CA ASN A 197 -11.28 10.76 0.80
C ASN A 197 -11.11 9.24 0.98
N MET A 198 -12.19 8.50 1.27
CA MET A 198 -12.15 7.05 1.41
C MET A 198 -11.76 6.34 0.10
N ALA A 199 -12.23 6.83 -1.04
CA ALA A 199 -11.83 6.34 -2.35
C ALA A 199 -10.35 6.58 -2.64
N ASN A 200 -9.85 7.77 -2.31
CA ASN A 200 -8.44 8.10 -2.47
C ASN A 200 -7.54 7.38 -1.44
N MET A 201 -8.11 6.90 -0.32
CA MET A 201 -7.45 5.99 0.61
C MET A 201 -7.45 4.53 0.13
N GLY A 202 -8.11 4.20 -0.98
CA GLY A 202 -8.18 2.84 -1.52
C GLY A 202 -9.13 1.90 -0.79
N LEU A 203 -10.14 2.44 -0.10
CA LEU A 203 -11.12 1.63 0.65
C LEU A 203 -12.20 1.01 -0.24
N PHE A 204 -12.33 1.41 -1.51
CA PHE A 204 -13.25 0.80 -2.46
C PHE A 204 -12.48 0.00 -3.50
N HIS A 205 -12.75 -1.31 -3.59
CA HIS A 205 -12.06 -2.22 -4.50
C HIS A 205 -12.20 -1.80 -5.99
N ASN A 206 -13.30 -1.14 -6.34
CA ASN A 206 -13.61 -0.77 -7.73
C ASN A 206 -13.32 0.70 -8.04
N ILE A 207 -12.75 1.46 -7.12
CA ILE A 207 -12.35 2.84 -7.40
C ILE A 207 -10.84 2.90 -7.25
N ARG A 208 -10.15 3.06 -8.38
CA ARG A 208 -8.72 3.38 -8.34
C ARG A 208 -8.58 4.69 -7.57
N PRO A 209 -7.72 4.74 -6.57
CA PRO A 209 -7.48 5.98 -5.86
C PRO A 209 -7.01 7.07 -6.84
N SER A 210 -7.39 8.32 -6.57
CA SER A 210 -7.26 9.50 -7.43
C SER A 210 -8.23 9.65 -8.60
N LEU A 211 -8.94 8.56 -8.94
CA LEU A 211 -9.86 8.57 -10.06
C LEU A 211 -10.91 9.68 -9.89
N ILE A 212 -11.31 9.93 -8.64
CA ILE A 212 -12.33 10.92 -8.29
C ILE A 212 -11.68 12.14 -7.64
N SER A 213 -11.94 13.32 -8.19
CA SER A 213 -11.50 14.60 -7.64
C SER A 213 -12.69 15.52 -7.36
N ILE A 214 -12.58 16.34 -6.31
CA ILE A 214 -13.62 17.29 -5.93
C ILE A 214 -13.43 18.62 -6.64
N ILE A 215 -14.54 19.17 -7.13
CA ILE A 215 -14.66 20.58 -7.50
C ILE A 215 -15.51 21.27 -6.43
N ASP A 216 -14.91 22.20 -5.69
CA ASP A 216 -15.63 22.94 -4.66
C ASP A 216 -16.32 24.19 -5.25
N CYS A 217 -17.59 24.03 -5.58
CA CYS A 217 -18.47 25.13 -5.99
C CYS A 217 -19.26 25.71 -4.82
N ASN A 218 -19.04 25.26 -3.58
CA ASN A 218 -19.84 25.65 -2.43
C ASN A 218 -19.17 26.75 -1.59
N SER A 219 -17.92 26.52 -1.17
CA SER A 219 -17.28 27.29 -0.10
C SER A 219 -17.16 28.79 -0.38
N ASP A 220 -16.92 29.16 -1.65
CA ASP A 220 -16.74 30.57 -2.05
C ASP A 220 -17.96 31.13 -2.82
N PHE A 221 -19.10 30.43 -2.80
CA PHE A 221 -20.29 30.84 -3.54
C PHE A 221 -21.08 31.90 -2.76
N ASP A 222 -21.11 33.14 -3.25
CA ASP A 222 -21.89 34.21 -2.63
C ASP A 222 -23.36 34.13 -3.07
N ILE A 223 -24.20 33.50 -2.24
CA ILE A 223 -25.62 33.30 -2.53
C ILE A 223 -26.38 34.60 -2.79
N ASN A 224 -25.96 35.74 -2.25
CA ASN A 224 -26.66 37.01 -2.43
C ASN A 224 -26.36 37.64 -3.80
N GLN A 225 -25.20 37.34 -4.38
CA GLN A 225 -24.74 37.93 -5.63
C GLN A 225 -24.82 36.96 -6.81
N MET A 226 -24.66 35.67 -6.56
CA MET A 226 -24.47 34.64 -7.58
C MET A 226 -25.71 33.77 -7.81
N MET A 227 -26.78 33.98 -7.03
CA MET A 227 -28.06 33.29 -7.21
C MET A 227 -29.06 34.14 -7.99
N SER A 228 -29.87 33.50 -8.83
CA SER A 228 -31.03 34.15 -9.46
C SER A 228 -32.10 34.51 -8.41
N ALA A 229 -33.02 35.40 -8.77
CA ALA A 229 -34.11 35.83 -7.88
C ALA A 229 -34.97 34.67 -7.33
N GLY A 230 -35.01 33.53 -8.03
CA GLY A 230 -35.73 32.33 -7.58
C GLY A 230 -35.02 31.56 -6.46
N GLY A 231 -33.77 31.88 -6.11
CA GLY A 231 -33.05 31.25 -5.00
C GLY A 231 -32.63 29.78 -5.21
N ILE A 232 -32.84 29.25 -6.42
CA ILE A 232 -32.59 27.83 -6.78
C ILE A 232 -31.46 27.70 -7.81
N HIS A 233 -31.44 28.55 -8.83
CA HIS A 233 -30.46 28.50 -9.92
C HIS A 233 -29.46 29.65 -9.82
N PRO A 234 -28.18 29.43 -10.16
CA PRO A 234 -27.22 30.52 -10.34
C PRO A 234 -27.72 31.57 -11.33
N ASN A 235 -27.27 32.80 -11.17
CA ASN A 235 -27.33 33.80 -12.25
C ASN A 235 -26.05 33.73 -13.10
N ASP A 236 -25.89 34.60 -14.10
CA ASP A 236 -24.69 34.64 -14.94
C ASP A 236 -23.37 34.75 -14.14
N LEU A 237 -23.35 35.54 -13.04
CA LEU A 237 -22.15 35.62 -12.19
C LEU A 237 -21.84 34.30 -11.49
N GLY A 238 -22.88 33.59 -11.03
CA GLY A 238 -22.74 32.28 -10.41
C GLY A 238 -22.33 31.18 -11.39
N TYR A 239 -22.88 31.19 -12.60
CA TYR A 239 -22.45 30.27 -13.67
C TYR A 239 -21.00 30.52 -14.08
N ASN A 240 -20.59 31.79 -14.20
CA ASN A 240 -19.20 32.15 -14.46
C ASN A 240 -18.25 31.67 -13.35
N PHE A 241 -18.66 31.81 -12.09
CA PHE A 241 -17.91 31.27 -10.96
C PHE A 241 -17.74 29.75 -11.06
N ILE A 242 -18.83 29.01 -11.36
CA ILE A 242 -18.79 27.56 -11.54
C ILE A 242 -17.83 27.17 -12.68
N ALA A 243 -17.88 27.86 -13.83
CA ALA A 243 -16.98 27.64 -14.94
C ALA A 243 -15.49 27.79 -14.53
N HIS A 244 -15.17 28.81 -13.74
CA HIS A 244 -13.80 29.00 -13.22
C HIS A 244 -13.39 27.91 -12.23
N LYS A 245 -14.30 27.39 -11.40
CA LYS A 245 -14.00 26.25 -10.51
C LYS A 245 -13.67 24.99 -11.31
N TYR A 246 -14.46 24.69 -12.34
CA TYR A 246 -14.16 23.60 -13.28
C TYR A 246 -12.81 23.79 -13.95
N PHE A 247 -12.59 24.96 -14.56
CA PHE A 247 -11.36 25.25 -15.28
C PHE A 247 -10.14 25.13 -14.36
N ASN A 248 -10.21 25.62 -13.11
CA ASN A 248 -9.11 25.54 -12.15
C ASN A 248 -8.69 24.11 -11.77
N VAL A 249 -9.60 23.13 -11.85
CA VAL A 249 -9.27 21.72 -11.62
C VAL A 249 -8.76 21.06 -12.89
N LEU A 250 -9.46 21.26 -14.02
CA LEU A 250 -9.03 20.75 -15.34
C LEU A 250 -7.59 21.15 -15.66
N ARG A 251 -7.27 22.41 -15.37
CA ARG A 251 -5.96 23.03 -15.59
C ARG A 251 -4.86 22.50 -14.65
N ARG A 252 -5.12 21.54 -13.79
CA ARG A 252 -4.09 20.93 -12.93
C ARG A 252 -3.92 19.45 -13.19
N LEU A 253 -4.77 18.87 -14.03
CA LEU A 253 -4.63 17.48 -14.41
C LEU A 253 -3.35 17.34 -15.24
N PRO A 254 -2.46 16.39 -14.91
CA PRO A 254 -1.32 16.09 -15.75
C PRO A 254 -1.83 15.66 -17.12
N SER A 255 -1.29 16.30 -18.16
CA SER A 255 -1.78 16.17 -19.54
C SER A 255 -0.73 15.58 -20.47
N LYS A 256 0.55 15.72 -20.11
CA LYS A 256 1.68 15.30 -20.92
C LYS A 256 2.79 14.74 -20.05
N LEU A 257 3.36 13.63 -20.53
CA LEU A 257 4.66 13.14 -20.07
C LEU A 257 5.68 13.38 -21.18
N GLU A 258 6.87 13.84 -20.83
CA GLU A 258 7.99 13.87 -21.77
C GLU A 258 9.23 13.22 -21.15
N ILE A 259 10.05 12.61 -21.99
CA ILE A 259 11.35 12.11 -21.57
C ILE A 259 12.28 13.32 -21.48
N ALA A 260 12.78 13.59 -20.29
CA ALA A 260 13.71 14.69 -20.06
C ALA A 260 15.16 14.26 -20.31
N SER A 261 15.55 13.05 -19.87
CA SER A 261 16.89 12.49 -20.10
C SER A 261 16.95 10.98 -19.83
N GLY A 262 18.09 10.36 -20.13
CA GLY A 262 18.36 8.94 -19.87
C GLY A 262 17.88 7.96 -20.94
N ASN A 263 17.39 8.43 -22.10
CA ASN A 263 17.08 7.56 -23.23
C ASN A 263 18.33 7.15 -24.03
N ASN A 264 18.21 6.11 -24.87
CA ASN A 264 19.24 5.68 -25.83
C ASN A 264 20.58 5.30 -25.18
N GLN A 265 20.53 4.69 -24.00
CA GLN A 265 21.72 4.21 -23.30
C GLN A 265 22.07 2.78 -23.69
N SER A 266 23.36 2.43 -23.52
CA SER A 266 23.88 1.09 -23.75
C SER A 266 24.78 0.62 -22.61
N VAL A 267 24.46 -0.53 -22.05
CA VAL A 267 25.19 -1.12 -20.92
C VAL A 267 25.24 -2.64 -21.05
N PHE A 268 26.02 -3.31 -20.19
CA PHE A 268 26.06 -4.77 -20.11
C PHE A 268 24.87 -5.31 -19.32
N SER A 269 24.36 -6.49 -19.67
CA SER A 269 23.27 -7.10 -18.91
C SER A 269 23.66 -7.26 -17.43
N GLY A 270 22.72 -6.96 -16.53
CA GLY A 270 22.93 -6.99 -15.08
C GLY A 270 23.62 -5.75 -14.51
N THR A 271 23.96 -4.76 -15.32
CA THR A 271 24.54 -3.50 -14.84
C THR A 271 23.53 -2.35 -14.87
N PRO A 272 23.51 -1.46 -13.86
CA PRO A 272 22.67 -0.26 -13.88
C PRO A 272 23.03 0.66 -15.06
N LEU A 273 22.04 1.30 -15.65
CA LEU A 273 22.26 2.37 -16.62
C LEU A 273 23.10 3.50 -15.99
N PRO A 274 24.09 4.05 -16.72
CA PRO A 274 24.97 5.11 -16.20
C PRO A 274 24.19 6.39 -15.87
N ASP A 275 23.22 6.76 -16.70
CA ASP A 275 22.32 7.88 -16.44
C ASP A 275 20.96 7.39 -15.95
N SER A 276 20.35 8.13 -15.03
CA SER A 276 18.97 7.88 -14.60
C SER A 276 17.99 8.16 -15.75
N ILE A 277 16.91 7.38 -15.82
CA ILE A 277 15.77 7.70 -16.65
C ILE A 277 15.01 8.84 -15.98
N VAL A 278 14.85 9.96 -16.68
CA VAL A 278 14.15 11.13 -16.16
C VAL A 278 12.99 11.47 -17.09
N VAL A 279 11.81 11.59 -16.52
CA VAL A 279 10.63 12.12 -17.21
C VAL A 279 10.18 13.41 -16.56
N ARG A 280 9.45 14.22 -17.31
CA ARG A 280 8.81 15.43 -16.83
C ARG A 280 7.30 15.34 -17.07
N ALA A 281 6.53 15.43 -16.00
CA ALA A 281 5.08 15.63 -16.09
C ALA A 281 4.80 17.12 -16.25
N LEU A 282 3.96 17.43 -17.22
CA LEU A 282 3.51 18.78 -17.49
C LEU A 282 2.00 18.86 -17.32
N ASP A 283 1.58 19.98 -16.76
CA ASP A 283 0.18 20.36 -16.80
C ASP A 283 -0.18 20.74 -18.25
N PHE A 284 -1.47 20.81 -18.52
CA PHE A 284 -2.06 21.33 -19.76
C PHE A 284 -1.44 22.66 -20.27
N ALA A 285 -0.98 23.59 -19.41
CA ALA A 285 -0.34 24.85 -19.80
C ALA A 285 1.16 24.72 -20.09
N GLY A 286 1.72 23.50 -20.06
CA GLY A 286 3.14 23.26 -20.23
C GLY A 286 3.96 23.68 -19.00
N ASN A 287 3.31 23.99 -17.88
CA ASN A 287 4.00 24.21 -16.62
C ASN A 287 4.31 22.86 -15.98
N ALA A 288 5.21 22.89 -15.00
CA ALA A 288 5.50 21.75 -14.16
C ALA A 288 4.22 21.23 -13.47
N ALA A 289 3.82 20.00 -13.78
CA ALA A 289 2.88 19.28 -12.93
C ALA A 289 3.67 18.72 -11.75
N SER A 290 3.79 19.51 -10.69
CA SER A 290 4.51 19.13 -9.48
C SER A 290 3.74 18.10 -8.65
N PHE A 291 4.47 17.28 -7.90
CA PHE A 291 3.91 16.21 -7.05
C PHE A 291 2.99 15.24 -7.81
N THR A 292 3.23 15.10 -9.12
CA THR A 292 2.54 14.17 -9.99
C THR A 292 3.18 12.79 -9.84
N PRO A 293 2.40 11.75 -9.57
CA PRO A 293 2.87 10.39 -9.45
C PRO A 293 3.28 9.78 -10.81
N ILE A 294 4.46 9.22 -10.88
CA ILE A 294 4.95 8.51 -12.05
C ILE A 294 5.30 7.10 -11.63
N LEU A 295 4.72 6.11 -12.32
CA LEU A 295 5.15 4.73 -12.18
C LEU A 295 6.01 4.35 -13.38
N PHE A 296 7.20 3.83 -13.10
CA PHE A 296 8.07 3.23 -14.10
C PHE A 296 7.92 1.71 -13.99
N GLN A 297 7.54 1.05 -15.07
CA GLN A 297 7.34 -0.39 -15.12
C GLN A 297 8.20 -1.03 -16.20
N THR A 298 8.93 -2.07 -15.82
CA THR A 298 9.57 -2.98 -16.76
C THR A 298 8.59 -4.10 -17.10
N PRO A 299 8.49 -4.54 -18.36
CA PRO A 299 7.80 -5.79 -18.67
C PRO A 299 8.42 -6.94 -17.86
N ARG A 300 7.60 -7.91 -17.45
CA ARG A 300 8.01 -8.99 -16.52
C ARG A 300 9.32 -9.65 -16.99
N GLY A 301 10.32 -9.65 -16.10
CA GLY A 301 11.63 -10.24 -16.32
C GLY A 301 12.63 -9.40 -17.12
N GLN A 302 12.32 -8.16 -17.52
CA GLN A 302 13.21 -7.33 -18.35
C GLN A 302 14.19 -6.44 -17.58
N GLY A 303 13.98 -6.23 -16.28
CA GLY A 303 14.93 -5.50 -15.43
C GLY A 303 14.32 -4.94 -14.13
N LEU A 304 15.16 -4.30 -13.34
CA LEU A 304 14.88 -3.73 -12.02
C LEU A 304 14.93 -2.20 -12.09
N VAL A 305 13.88 -1.52 -11.66
CA VAL A 305 13.86 -0.05 -11.51
C VAL A 305 14.05 0.33 -10.05
N GLU A 306 14.84 1.37 -9.80
CA GLU A 306 15.16 1.86 -8.46
C GLU A 306 14.95 3.38 -8.38
N PRO A 307 14.05 3.87 -7.50
CA PRO A 307 13.19 3.09 -6.60
C PRO A 307 12.15 2.25 -7.35
N ASP A 308 11.85 1.04 -6.86
CA ASP A 308 10.72 0.24 -7.35
C ASP A 308 9.41 0.69 -6.69
N SER A 309 9.06 1.95 -6.93
CA SER A 309 7.88 2.59 -6.37
C SER A 309 7.35 3.67 -7.31
N ILE A 310 6.19 4.21 -6.98
CA ILE A 310 5.73 5.46 -7.57
C ILE A 310 6.70 6.57 -7.18
N ILE A 311 7.10 7.39 -8.16
CA ILE A 311 7.97 8.55 -7.98
C ILE A 311 7.13 9.80 -8.17
N TYR A 312 7.07 10.65 -7.16
CA TYR A 312 6.43 11.96 -7.30
C TYR A 312 7.36 12.92 -8.03
N THR A 313 6.80 13.66 -8.98
CA THR A 313 7.55 14.72 -9.63
C THR A 313 7.94 15.82 -8.63
N ASP A 314 9.13 16.38 -8.82
CA ASP A 314 9.57 17.55 -8.06
C ASP A 314 8.77 18.81 -8.43
N GLN A 315 9.11 19.94 -7.81
CA GLN A 315 8.46 21.24 -8.04
C GLN A 315 8.50 21.69 -9.52
N ASN A 316 9.44 21.14 -10.31
CA ASN A 316 9.63 21.43 -11.73
C ASN A 316 9.04 20.34 -12.65
N GLY A 317 8.36 19.36 -12.07
CA GLY A 317 7.65 18.31 -12.78
C GLY A 317 8.51 17.09 -13.09
N TYR A 318 9.72 16.92 -12.53
CA TYR A 318 10.58 15.78 -12.89
C TYR A 318 10.48 14.58 -11.94
N ALA A 319 10.41 13.38 -12.50
CA ALA A 319 10.54 12.09 -11.80
C ALA A 319 11.73 11.29 -12.36
N ARG A 320 12.45 10.57 -11.50
CA ARG A 320 13.73 9.91 -11.83
C ARG A 320 13.82 8.51 -11.26
N VAL A 321 14.32 7.57 -12.05
CA VAL A 321 14.68 6.20 -11.61
C VAL A 321 16.02 5.77 -12.20
N LYS A 322 16.75 4.93 -11.48
CA LYS A 322 17.78 4.07 -12.03
C LYS A 322 17.13 2.80 -12.58
N TRP A 323 17.74 2.21 -13.60
CA TRP A 323 17.28 0.95 -14.16
C TRP A 323 18.47 0.03 -14.40
N THR A 324 18.38 -1.18 -13.87
CA THR A 324 19.27 -2.30 -14.17
C THR A 324 18.57 -3.28 -15.10
N GLN A 325 19.10 -3.47 -16.30
CA GLN A 325 18.49 -4.28 -17.33
C GLN A 325 18.99 -5.73 -17.24
N LEU A 326 18.08 -6.72 -17.32
CA LEU A 326 18.43 -8.13 -17.10
C LEU A 326 18.41 -8.99 -18.38
N ASN A 327 17.78 -8.51 -19.46
CA ASN A 327 17.65 -9.26 -20.72
C ASN A 327 18.40 -8.58 -21.88
N THR A 328 19.03 -9.38 -22.73
CA THR A 328 19.75 -8.92 -23.95
C THR A 328 18.79 -8.37 -25.02
N GLY A 329 19.12 -7.26 -25.70
CA GLY A 329 18.35 -6.72 -26.83
C GLY A 329 17.65 -5.37 -26.57
N VAL A 330 16.74 -4.95 -27.45
CA VAL A 330 15.93 -3.74 -27.21
C VAL A 330 14.89 -4.04 -26.13
N ASN A 331 14.85 -3.22 -25.08
CA ASN A 331 13.85 -3.34 -24.02
C ASN A 331 13.11 -2.00 -23.86
N ASN A 332 11.85 -2.10 -23.42
CA ASN A 332 10.95 -0.96 -23.28
C ASN A 332 10.66 -0.71 -21.79
N LEU A 333 10.59 0.55 -21.39
CA LEU A 333 10.04 0.95 -20.09
C LEU A 333 8.65 1.52 -20.32
N ASN A 334 7.66 0.95 -19.67
CA ASN A 334 6.33 1.53 -19.62
C ASN A 334 6.34 2.60 -18.53
N ILE A 335 5.87 3.80 -18.85
CA ILE A 335 5.80 4.90 -17.89
C ILE A 335 4.36 5.38 -17.84
N GLU A 336 3.76 5.25 -16.67
CA GLU A 336 2.37 5.63 -16.42
C GLU A 336 2.33 6.86 -15.51
N ILE A 337 1.59 7.88 -15.94
CA ILE A 337 1.16 8.97 -15.06
C ILE A 337 -0.08 8.47 -14.32
N TYR A 338 -0.05 8.53 -13.00
CA TYR A 338 -1.28 8.44 -12.22
C TYR A 338 -1.85 9.85 -12.03
N HIS A 339 -3.16 9.97 -11.93
CA HIS A 339 -3.73 11.11 -11.23
C HIS A 339 -3.50 10.83 -9.72
N PHE A 340 -3.26 11.84 -8.89
CA PHE A 340 -2.93 11.84 -7.44
C PHE A 340 -3.04 10.55 -6.56
N PRO A 341 -2.01 9.72 -6.34
CA PRO A 341 -2.01 8.76 -5.28
C PRO A 341 -1.60 9.41 -3.97
N ASP A 342 -2.49 9.29 -2.99
CA ASP A 342 -2.14 9.22 -1.59
C ASP A 342 -1.03 8.16 -1.36
N SER A 343 -0.12 8.46 -0.43
CA SER A 343 0.92 7.58 0.11
C SER A 343 0.52 6.11 0.35
N LYS A 344 -0.75 5.82 0.64
CA LYS A 344 -1.28 4.45 0.88
C LYS A 344 -1.40 3.59 -0.37
N ILE A 345 -1.51 4.18 -1.55
CA ILE A 345 -1.58 3.47 -2.85
C ILE A 345 -0.22 2.91 -3.23
N VAL A 346 0.84 3.58 -2.79
CA VAL A 346 2.22 3.07 -2.92
C VAL A 346 2.34 1.75 -2.17
N CYS A 347 1.81 1.67 -0.94
CA CYS A 347 1.80 0.43 -0.17
C CYS A 347 0.95 -0.66 -0.84
N ASN A 348 -0.28 -0.36 -1.28
CA ASN A 348 -1.15 -1.36 -1.90
C ASN A 348 -0.68 -1.83 -3.28
N SER A 349 -0.13 -0.95 -4.11
CA SER A 349 0.44 -1.33 -5.41
C SER A 349 1.71 -2.17 -5.25
N TYR A 350 2.55 -1.87 -4.25
CA TYR A 350 3.70 -2.70 -3.89
C TYR A 350 3.25 -4.10 -3.41
N VAL A 351 2.29 -4.16 -2.48
CA VAL A 351 1.67 -5.40 -1.96
C VAL A 351 1.04 -6.24 -3.06
N ASN A 352 0.24 -5.63 -3.95
CA ASN A 352 -0.41 -6.33 -5.07
C ASN A 352 0.59 -6.78 -6.15
N LYS A 353 1.69 -6.04 -6.35
CA LYS A 353 2.74 -6.39 -7.32
C LYS A 353 3.54 -7.62 -6.87
N GLN A 354 3.82 -7.71 -5.57
CA GLN A 354 4.48 -8.87 -4.96
C GLN A 354 3.52 -10.05 -4.79
N ASN A 355 2.21 -9.82 -4.91
CA ASN A 355 1.17 -10.80 -4.56
C ASN A 355 1.25 -11.23 -3.08
N THR A 356 1.77 -10.34 -2.22
CA THR A 356 2.02 -10.56 -0.80
C THR A 356 1.17 -9.59 0.00
N HIS A 357 -0.07 -9.98 0.29
CA HIS A 357 -0.84 -9.25 1.30
C HIS A 357 -0.19 -9.50 2.66
N PRO A 358 0.03 -8.46 3.49
CA PRO A 358 0.38 -8.66 4.87
C PRO A 358 -0.68 -9.59 5.47
N PRO A 359 -0.29 -10.73 6.04
CA PRO A 359 -1.24 -11.64 6.65
C PRO A 359 -2.02 -10.90 7.74
N VAL A 360 -3.31 -11.17 7.86
CA VAL A 360 -4.13 -10.56 8.91
C VAL A 360 -3.77 -11.25 10.22
N PRO A 361 -3.13 -10.57 11.19
CA PRO A 361 -2.76 -11.22 12.43
C PRO A 361 -4.02 -11.57 13.25
N PRO A 362 -3.93 -12.57 14.15
CA PRO A 362 -5.00 -12.85 15.10
C PRO A 362 -5.41 -11.61 15.90
N ARG A 363 -6.71 -11.48 16.22
CA ARG A 363 -7.26 -10.30 16.92
C ARG A 363 -6.52 -9.97 18.22
N TRP A 364 -6.12 -11.00 18.98
CA TRP A 364 -5.46 -10.85 20.28
C TRP A 364 -4.11 -10.12 20.20
N VAL A 365 -3.47 -10.08 19.03
CA VAL A 365 -2.21 -9.36 18.82
C VAL A 365 -2.35 -7.87 19.10
N PHE A 366 -3.55 -7.31 18.97
CA PHE A 366 -3.84 -5.89 19.26
C PHE A 366 -4.18 -5.61 20.74
N GLU A 367 -4.17 -6.62 21.60
CA GLU A 367 -4.29 -6.44 23.05
C GLU A 367 -2.95 -5.96 23.64
N PRO A 368 -2.88 -5.47 24.90
CA PRO A 368 -1.61 -5.05 25.51
C PRO A 368 -0.71 -6.23 25.84
N TRP A 369 0.60 -6.07 25.62
CA TRP A 369 1.63 -7.09 25.89
C TRP A 369 2.56 -6.60 27.00
N ALA A 370 3.11 -7.54 27.77
CA ALA A 370 4.16 -7.27 28.76
C ALA A 370 5.33 -8.25 28.57
N TRP A 371 6.53 -7.86 29.00
CA TRP A 371 7.69 -8.76 28.97
C TRP A 371 8.63 -8.43 30.14
N GLN A 372 9.42 -9.42 30.54
CA GLN A 372 10.46 -9.25 31.56
C GLN A 372 11.68 -8.56 30.93
N GLY A 373 12.20 -7.52 31.57
CA GLY A 373 13.25 -6.67 31.00
C GLY A 373 14.68 -7.05 31.40
N ASP A 374 14.86 -7.63 32.58
CA ASP A 374 16.17 -7.86 33.18
C ASP A 374 16.53 -9.37 33.13
N PRO A 375 17.63 -9.76 32.45
CA PRO A 375 18.05 -11.17 32.31
C PRO A 375 18.19 -11.95 33.61
N GLU A 376 18.50 -11.27 34.71
CA GLU A 376 18.64 -11.86 36.05
C GLU A 376 17.29 -12.26 36.65
N GLU A 377 16.18 -11.67 36.17
CA GLU A 377 14.81 -11.88 36.66
C GLU A 377 13.94 -12.70 35.68
N ASN A 378 14.52 -13.25 34.61
CA ASN A 378 13.79 -14.01 33.60
C ASN A 378 13.51 -15.45 34.07
N ASN A 379 12.58 -15.58 35.01
CA ASN A 379 12.11 -16.82 35.59
C ASN A 379 10.56 -16.83 35.75
N GLU A 380 9.98 -17.99 36.07
CA GLU A 380 8.54 -18.20 36.22
C GLU A 380 7.96 -17.34 37.35
N TYR A 381 8.67 -17.21 38.47
CA TYR A 381 8.21 -16.39 39.60
C TYR A 381 7.98 -14.94 39.20
N SER A 382 8.96 -14.31 38.56
CA SER A 382 8.89 -12.92 38.11
C SER A 382 7.82 -12.74 37.02
N LEU A 383 7.71 -13.69 36.09
CA LEU A 383 6.67 -13.67 35.05
C LEU A 383 5.27 -13.70 35.68
N MET A 384 5.02 -14.65 36.59
CA MET A 384 3.73 -14.82 37.25
C MET A 384 3.41 -13.65 38.18
N ASN A 385 4.40 -13.10 38.89
CA ASN A 385 4.24 -11.90 39.70
C ASN A 385 3.86 -10.68 38.85
N MET A 386 4.52 -10.50 37.70
CA MET A 386 4.18 -9.43 36.74
C MET A 386 2.73 -9.59 36.26
N VAL A 387 2.35 -10.78 35.78
CA VAL A 387 1.00 -11.07 35.31
C VAL A 387 -0.05 -10.82 36.40
N ASN A 388 0.18 -11.34 37.61
CA ASN A 388 -0.75 -11.17 38.72
C ASN A 388 -0.94 -9.69 39.07
N LYS A 389 0.12 -8.87 39.05
CA LYS A 389 0.00 -7.42 39.25
C LYS A 389 -0.85 -6.73 38.19
N TYR A 390 -0.74 -7.11 36.92
CA TYR A 390 -1.63 -6.58 35.87
C TYR A 390 -3.10 -6.90 36.18
N LEU A 391 -3.38 -8.15 36.52
CA LEU A 391 -4.74 -8.63 36.82
C LEU A 391 -5.31 -7.98 38.10
N GLU A 392 -4.55 -7.92 39.19
CA GLU A 392 -4.93 -7.29 40.46
C GLU A 392 -5.24 -5.79 40.30
N ASN A 393 -4.53 -5.10 39.40
CA ASN A 393 -4.72 -3.68 39.13
C ASN A 393 -5.75 -3.40 38.01
N ASN A 394 -6.43 -4.43 37.49
CA ASN A 394 -7.39 -4.32 36.39
C ASN A 394 -6.79 -3.67 35.12
N ILE A 395 -5.52 -3.94 34.83
CA ILE A 395 -4.86 -3.51 33.59
C ILE A 395 -4.98 -4.65 32.58
N PRO A 396 -5.59 -4.44 31.40
CA PRO A 396 -5.71 -5.49 30.39
C PRO A 396 -4.34 -6.03 29.96
N LEU A 397 -4.25 -7.34 29.81
CA LEU A 397 -3.05 -8.05 29.38
C LEU A 397 -3.48 -9.21 28.49
N GLY A 398 -3.11 -9.16 27.21
CA GLY A 398 -3.46 -10.20 26.23
C GLY A 398 -2.32 -11.15 25.90
N ALA A 399 -1.07 -10.73 26.11
CA ALA A 399 0.09 -11.58 25.87
C ALA A 399 1.30 -11.22 26.75
N VAL A 400 2.18 -12.19 26.95
CA VAL A 400 3.49 -12.01 27.58
C VAL A 400 4.60 -12.51 26.67
N ILE A 401 5.75 -11.84 26.72
CA ILE A 401 7.00 -12.34 26.12
C ILE A 401 7.91 -12.82 27.25
N ILE A 402 8.29 -14.09 27.17
CA ILE A 402 9.39 -14.67 27.93
C ILE A 402 10.67 -14.32 27.18
N ASP A 403 11.38 -13.31 27.69
CA ASP A 403 12.58 -12.78 27.04
C ASP A 403 13.82 -13.64 27.35
N SER A 404 14.91 -13.38 26.65
CA SER A 404 16.17 -14.08 26.89
C SER A 404 16.75 -13.71 28.26
N PRO A 405 17.24 -14.65 29.06
CA PRO A 405 17.27 -16.09 28.82
C PRO A 405 16.02 -16.84 29.32
N TRP A 406 15.57 -17.86 28.57
CA TRP A 406 14.59 -18.85 29.08
C TRP A 406 15.06 -20.29 28.87
N GLU A 407 15.94 -20.52 27.89
CA GLU A 407 16.48 -21.84 27.54
C GLU A 407 17.55 -22.32 28.53
N THR A 408 18.07 -23.54 28.51
CA THR A 408 19.27 -23.92 29.32
C THR A 408 20.57 -23.35 28.74
N PHE A 409 20.68 -23.32 27.41
CA PHE A 409 21.70 -22.61 26.64
C PHE A 409 21.01 -21.81 25.54
N TYR A 410 21.60 -20.68 25.11
CA TYR A 410 21.02 -19.87 24.04
C TYR A 410 20.69 -20.71 22.80
N ASN A 411 19.40 -20.76 22.44
CA ASN A 411 18.84 -21.56 21.35
C ASN A 411 19.12 -23.07 21.46
N SER A 412 19.07 -23.61 22.70
CA SER A 412 19.03 -25.06 22.98
C SER A 412 17.63 -25.66 22.94
N PHE A 413 16.59 -24.82 22.99
CA PHE A 413 15.17 -25.19 22.92
C PHE A 413 14.66 -26.01 24.10
N GLU A 414 15.33 -25.90 25.24
CA GLU A 414 14.94 -26.56 26.49
C GLU A 414 14.77 -25.50 27.56
N PHE A 415 13.59 -25.35 28.15
CA PHE A 415 13.36 -24.41 29.26
C PHE A 415 14.28 -24.71 30.45
N ASP A 416 14.90 -23.68 31.01
CA ASP A 416 15.78 -23.82 32.16
C ASP A 416 14.96 -24.03 33.44
N GLN A 417 14.85 -25.28 33.85
CA GLN A 417 14.16 -25.68 35.08
C GLN A 417 14.89 -25.23 36.35
N THR A 418 16.19 -24.93 36.23
CA THR A 418 17.12 -24.84 37.37
C THR A 418 17.63 -23.44 37.64
N TYR A 419 17.26 -22.46 36.80
CA TYR A 419 17.76 -21.11 36.95
C TYR A 419 17.31 -20.51 38.28
N ASP A 420 18.29 -20.38 39.16
CA ASP A 420 18.19 -19.91 40.52
C ASP A 420 19.40 -18.98 40.73
N GLN A 421 19.18 -17.66 40.73
CA GLN A 421 20.20 -16.65 41.07
C GLN A 421 20.42 -16.57 42.62
N GLY A 422 20.20 -17.66 43.36
CA GLY A 422 20.50 -17.80 44.78
C GLY A 422 19.29 -17.78 45.74
N SER A 423 18.07 -17.91 45.22
CA SER A 423 16.82 -18.10 45.95
C SER A 423 16.08 -19.38 45.47
N PRO A 424 16.02 -20.45 46.28
CA PRO A 424 15.18 -21.62 45.99
C PRO A 424 13.67 -21.31 45.96
N ASP A 425 13.29 -20.09 46.34
CA ASP A 425 11.91 -19.58 46.32
C ASP A 425 11.53 -18.91 44.97
N GLU A 426 12.48 -18.75 44.04
CA GLU A 426 12.27 -18.11 42.72
C GLU A 426 12.73 -19.06 41.58
N PRO A 427 11.95 -20.10 41.27
CA PRO A 427 12.37 -21.11 40.31
C PRO A 427 12.41 -20.57 38.88
N GLY A 428 13.31 -21.11 38.06
CA GLY A 428 13.41 -20.90 36.61
C GLY A 428 12.10 -21.23 35.90
N TYR A 429 12.00 -22.39 35.24
CA TYR A 429 10.76 -22.85 34.59
C TYR A 429 10.56 -24.35 34.82
N PRO A 430 10.26 -24.78 36.05
CA PRO A 430 10.24 -26.19 36.45
C PRO A 430 9.16 -27.01 35.70
N ASP A 431 8.03 -26.38 35.36
CA ASP A 431 6.97 -26.97 34.53
C ASP A 431 6.42 -25.91 33.57
N ALA A 432 7.22 -25.60 32.55
CA ALA A 432 6.87 -24.60 31.54
C ALA A 432 5.51 -24.88 30.89
N LYS A 433 5.13 -26.16 30.70
CA LYS A 433 3.83 -26.51 30.13
C LYS A 433 2.69 -26.09 31.06
N ASN A 434 2.77 -26.44 32.35
CA ASN A 434 1.74 -26.05 33.31
C ASN A 434 1.64 -24.52 33.47
N MET A 435 2.78 -23.83 33.47
CA MET A 435 2.81 -22.35 33.49
C MET A 435 2.10 -21.75 32.26
N ILE A 436 2.37 -22.27 31.06
CA ILE A 436 1.70 -21.84 29.82
C ILE A 436 0.19 -22.12 29.90
N ASP A 437 -0.21 -23.32 30.33
CA ASP A 437 -1.62 -23.68 30.49
C ASP A 437 -2.32 -22.75 31.50
N GLU A 438 -1.65 -22.34 32.58
CA GLU A 438 -2.18 -21.38 33.56
C GLU A 438 -2.39 -20.00 32.93
N LEU A 439 -1.41 -19.49 32.16
CA LEU A 439 -1.52 -18.21 31.47
C LEU A 439 -2.66 -18.23 30.44
N HIS A 440 -2.78 -19.30 29.66
CA HIS A 440 -3.87 -19.51 28.72
C HIS A 440 -5.24 -19.54 29.41
N SER A 441 -5.35 -20.13 30.60
CA SER A 441 -6.59 -20.14 31.38
C SER A 441 -7.06 -18.74 31.79
N LYS A 442 -6.13 -17.78 31.84
CA LYS A 442 -6.38 -16.35 32.11
C LYS A 442 -6.59 -15.53 30.83
N GLY A 443 -6.59 -16.18 29.66
CA GLY A 443 -6.70 -15.53 28.35
C GLY A 443 -5.42 -14.88 27.86
N ILE A 444 -4.27 -15.17 28.47
CA ILE A 444 -2.98 -14.54 28.18
C ILE A 444 -2.15 -15.45 27.27
N LYS A 445 -1.71 -14.92 26.14
CA LYS A 445 -0.87 -15.60 25.15
C LYS A 445 0.61 -15.58 25.54
N VAL A 446 1.39 -16.57 25.12
CA VAL A 446 2.80 -16.73 25.52
C VAL A 446 3.72 -16.74 24.31
N ILE A 447 4.70 -15.85 24.29
CA ILE A 447 5.68 -15.69 23.21
C ILE A 447 7.09 -15.86 23.76
N CYS A 448 7.96 -16.57 23.06
CA CYS A 448 9.36 -16.74 23.48
C CYS A 448 10.34 -15.97 22.59
N TRP A 449 11.37 -15.40 23.19
CA TRP A 449 12.50 -14.80 22.44
C TRP A 449 13.35 -15.88 21.77
N ILE A 450 13.89 -15.58 20.58
CA ILE A 450 14.77 -16.51 19.84
C ILE A 450 15.70 -15.79 18.85
N THR A 451 16.84 -16.42 18.52
CA THR A 451 17.73 -16.02 17.42
C THR A 451 18.22 -17.18 16.55
N ASN A 452 18.79 -16.88 15.38
CA ASN A 452 19.36 -17.86 14.44
C ASN A 452 20.71 -18.47 14.84
N PHE A 453 21.26 -18.16 16.03
CA PHE A 453 22.58 -18.63 16.45
C PHE A 453 22.52 -19.81 17.39
N ILE A 454 23.38 -20.80 17.22
CA ILE A 454 23.64 -21.80 18.26
C ILE A 454 25.02 -21.52 18.87
N ASN A 455 25.07 -21.35 20.19
CA ASN A 455 26.28 -20.90 20.87
C ASN A 455 27.27 -22.02 21.16
N ILE A 456 28.55 -21.68 21.01
CA ILE A 456 29.68 -22.42 21.58
C ILE A 456 30.14 -21.83 22.91
N ASN A 457 29.82 -20.56 23.17
CA ASN A 457 30.09 -19.85 24.40
C ASN A 457 29.14 -18.65 24.54
N ALA A 458 28.78 -18.27 25.76
CA ALA A 458 28.03 -17.06 26.07
C ALA A 458 28.96 -15.96 26.60
N SER A 459 28.64 -14.69 26.33
CA SER A 459 29.40 -13.52 26.82
C SER A 459 28.56 -12.53 27.61
N ASP A 460 27.28 -12.82 27.81
CA ASP A 460 26.38 -11.99 28.59
C ASP A 460 26.64 -12.26 30.08
N GLY A 461 27.03 -11.23 30.82
CA GLY A 461 27.68 -11.32 32.13
C GLY A 461 27.00 -12.29 33.11
N ASP A 462 27.82 -13.05 33.85
CA ASP A 462 27.52 -13.78 35.10
C ASP A 462 26.23 -14.64 35.22
N ILE A 463 25.52 -14.95 34.13
CA ILE A 463 24.46 -15.97 34.15
C ILE A 463 25.11 -17.36 34.18
N ALA A 464 25.33 -17.87 35.41
CA ALA A 464 26.02 -19.12 35.67
C ALA A 464 25.40 -20.31 34.90
N GLY A 465 26.25 -21.18 34.34
CA GLY A 465 25.84 -22.42 33.67
C GLY A 465 25.72 -22.33 32.14
N ARG A 466 25.59 -21.12 31.57
CA ARG A 466 25.32 -20.93 30.12
C ARG A 466 26.55 -20.63 29.26
N ASN A 467 27.71 -20.49 29.90
CA ASN A 467 29.00 -20.16 29.27
C ASN A 467 29.70 -21.36 28.63
N THR A 468 28.93 -22.37 28.20
CA THR A 468 29.48 -23.56 27.54
C THR A 468 28.71 -23.84 26.26
N LYS A 469 29.29 -24.71 25.42
CA LYS A 469 28.74 -25.04 24.11
C LYS A 469 27.38 -25.73 24.23
N SER A 470 26.40 -25.20 23.50
CA SER A 470 25.04 -25.73 23.47
C SER A 470 25.04 -27.20 23.00
N PRO A 471 24.26 -28.10 23.61
CA PRO A 471 24.28 -29.53 23.32
C PRO A 471 23.87 -29.88 21.87
N ASN A 472 23.12 -29.00 21.21
CA ASN A 472 22.70 -29.17 19.82
C ASN A 472 23.73 -28.66 18.79
N TYR A 473 24.82 -28.01 19.21
CA TYR A 473 25.81 -27.41 18.30
C TYR A 473 26.56 -28.44 17.45
N ASP A 474 27.12 -29.49 18.09
CA ASP A 474 27.96 -30.47 17.38
C ASP A 474 27.17 -31.25 16.34
N TYR A 475 25.88 -31.49 16.59
CA TYR A 475 25.02 -32.12 15.59
C TYR A 475 24.88 -31.22 14.35
N ALA A 476 24.51 -29.95 14.52
CA ALA A 476 24.36 -29.00 13.42
C ALA A 476 25.67 -28.79 12.65
N PHE A 477 26.80 -28.68 13.37
CA PHE A 477 28.11 -28.53 12.76
C PHE A 477 28.48 -29.74 11.89
N ASN A 478 28.34 -30.96 12.42
CA ASN A 478 28.71 -32.19 11.71
C ASN A 478 27.84 -32.48 10.48
N HIS A 479 26.62 -31.94 10.43
CA HIS A 479 25.73 -32.07 9.28
C HIS A 479 25.80 -30.87 8.31
N GLY A 480 26.66 -29.89 8.56
CA GLY A 480 26.81 -28.72 7.69
C GLY A 480 25.58 -27.80 7.69
N TYR A 481 24.90 -27.67 8.84
CA TYR A 481 23.67 -26.89 8.98
C TYR A 481 23.89 -25.41 9.27
N PHE A 482 25.14 -24.95 9.22
CA PHE A 482 25.52 -23.56 9.47
C PHE A 482 26.07 -22.92 8.21
N ILE A 483 25.83 -21.61 8.06
CA ILE A 483 26.44 -20.80 7.01
C ILE A 483 27.97 -20.81 7.14
N ASN A 484 28.68 -20.52 6.05
CA ASN A 484 30.15 -20.50 6.00
C ASN A 484 30.81 -21.76 6.57
N HIS A 485 30.19 -22.93 6.39
CA HIS A 485 30.69 -24.22 6.88
C HIS A 485 30.92 -24.24 8.41
N GLY A 486 30.04 -23.56 9.17
CA GLY A 486 30.15 -23.51 10.63
C GLY A 486 31.14 -22.46 11.15
N GLU A 487 31.38 -21.39 10.39
CA GLU A 487 32.11 -20.23 10.91
C GLU A 487 31.46 -19.74 12.21
N VAL A 488 32.30 -19.35 13.17
CA VAL A 488 31.88 -18.85 14.47
C VAL A 488 31.91 -17.32 14.44
N PHE A 489 30.78 -16.72 14.74
CA PHE A 489 30.59 -15.27 14.79
C PHE A 489 30.49 -14.80 16.24
N ASN A 490 30.99 -13.60 16.50
CA ASN A 490 30.71 -12.88 17.74
C ASN A 490 29.37 -12.15 17.59
N TRP A 491 28.45 -12.37 18.53
CA TRP A 491 27.18 -11.68 18.63
C TRP A 491 26.90 -11.25 20.07
N TRP A 492 25.87 -10.45 20.32
CA TRP A 492 25.70 -9.77 21.62
C TRP A 492 25.50 -10.71 22.81
N LYS A 493 25.12 -11.98 22.58
CA LYS A 493 25.02 -13.00 23.63
C LYS A 493 26.20 -13.97 23.69
N GLY A 494 27.22 -13.85 22.83
CA GLY A 494 28.39 -14.71 22.87
C GLY A 494 29.03 -15.04 21.52
N GLN A 495 29.45 -16.29 21.38
CA GLN A 495 30.07 -16.83 20.18
C GLN A 495 29.26 -18.04 19.72
N GLY A 496 28.89 -18.06 18.44
CA GLY A 496 28.06 -19.13 17.89
C GLY A 496 28.08 -19.14 16.36
N SER A 497 27.40 -20.12 15.78
CA SER A 497 27.25 -20.24 14.32
C SER A 497 25.79 -20.05 13.93
N ALA A 498 25.57 -19.36 12.81
CA ALA A 498 24.24 -19.04 12.29
C ALA A 498 23.72 -20.18 11.41
N ILE A 499 22.47 -20.58 11.61
CA ILE A 499 21.80 -21.64 10.86
C ILE A 499 21.70 -21.29 9.37
N ASP A 500 21.93 -22.26 8.50
CA ASP A 500 21.75 -22.09 7.06
C ASP A 500 20.30 -22.41 6.65
N PHE A 501 19.42 -21.40 6.65
CA PHE A 501 18.03 -21.56 6.21
C PHE A 501 17.87 -21.86 4.70
N PHE A 502 18.93 -21.71 3.90
CA PHE A 502 18.93 -22.10 2.48
C PHE A 502 19.22 -23.60 2.28
N ASN A 503 19.61 -24.30 3.34
CA ASN A 503 19.74 -25.75 3.36
C ASN A 503 18.42 -26.36 3.87
N PRO A 504 17.62 -27.05 3.03
CA PRO A 504 16.36 -27.65 3.46
C PRO A 504 16.51 -28.62 4.64
N GLU A 505 17.62 -29.38 4.71
CA GLU A 505 17.86 -30.32 5.81
C GLU A 505 18.16 -29.59 7.13
N ALA A 506 18.83 -28.44 7.07
CA ALA A 506 19.09 -27.59 8.23
C ALA A 506 17.81 -26.90 8.71
N ALA A 507 17.00 -26.38 7.78
CA ALA A 507 15.71 -25.78 8.05
C ALA A 507 14.75 -26.80 8.71
N ASP A 508 14.63 -28.00 8.15
CA ASP A 508 13.80 -29.08 8.70
C ASP A 508 14.29 -29.52 10.10
N TRP A 509 15.60 -29.62 10.30
CA TRP A 509 16.15 -29.96 11.61
C TRP A 509 15.88 -28.89 12.66
N TYR A 510 16.03 -27.62 12.29
CA TYR A 510 15.81 -26.49 13.18
C TYR A 510 14.31 -26.31 13.49
N ALA A 511 13.43 -26.57 12.51
CA ALA A 511 11.98 -26.72 12.72
C ALA A 511 11.65 -27.78 13.77
N GLY A 512 12.32 -28.94 13.72
CA GLY A 512 12.22 -29.96 14.76
C GLY A 512 12.74 -29.52 16.14
N GLN A 513 13.62 -28.52 16.21
CA GLN A 513 14.00 -27.90 17.49
C GLN A 513 12.90 -26.94 17.99
N LEU A 514 12.30 -26.14 17.10
CA LEU A 514 11.17 -25.26 17.45
C LEU A 514 9.98 -26.06 18.01
N ASP A 515 9.71 -27.23 17.44
CA ASP A 515 8.63 -28.12 17.88
C ASP A 515 8.69 -28.46 19.36
N LYS A 516 9.89 -28.60 19.95
CA LYS A 516 10.04 -28.89 21.38
C LYS A 516 9.38 -27.84 22.27
N VAL A 517 9.28 -26.61 21.79
CA VAL A 517 8.77 -25.45 22.53
C VAL A 517 7.34 -25.14 22.10
N LEU A 518 7.06 -25.21 20.79
CA LEU A 518 5.72 -25.07 20.24
C LEU A 518 4.77 -26.15 20.82
N ASP A 519 5.24 -27.38 21.00
CA ASP A 519 4.45 -28.47 21.59
C ASP A 519 4.16 -28.27 23.09
N LEU A 520 4.88 -27.36 23.78
CA LEU A 520 4.53 -26.94 25.16
C LEU A 520 3.33 -25.98 25.19
N GLY A 521 3.01 -25.35 24.06
CA GLY A 521 1.82 -24.49 23.90
C GLY A 521 2.11 -23.00 23.74
N ILE A 522 3.34 -22.57 23.46
CA ILE A 522 3.58 -21.14 23.15
C ILE A 522 2.83 -20.74 21.86
N ASP A 523 2.43 -19.46 21.77
CA ASP A 523 1.64 -18.91 20.66
C ASP A 523 2.50 -18.25 19.58
N GLY A 524 3.83 -18.27 19.72
CA GLY A 524 4.72 -17.63 18.76
C GLY A 524 6.09 -17.22 19.26
N TRP A 525 6.79 -16.46 18.42
CA TRP A 525 8.19 -16.08 18.63
C TRP A 525 8.44 -14.58 18.53
N LYS A 526 9.33 -14.07 19.40
CA LYS A 526 10.05 -12.80 19.20
C LYS A 526 11.40 -13.12 18.56
N ILE A 527 11.47 -12.95 17.24
CA ILE A 527 12.63 -13.22 16.40
C ILE A 527 13.54 -11.98 16.42
N ASP A 528 14.62 -12.04 17.19
CA ASP A 528 15.51 -10.90 17.41
C ASP A 528 16.65 -10.85 16.38
N ALA A 529 17.34 -9.72 16.33
CA ALA A 529 18.20 -9.24 15.24
C ALA A 529 19.53 -10.02 15.01
N GLY A 530 19.53 -11.35 15.05
CA GLY A 530 20.74 -12.16 14.86
C GLY A 530 21.31 -12.06 13.44
N ASP A 531 20.51 -11.73 12.43
CA ASP A 531 20.94 -11.46 11.06
C ASP A 531 21.97 -10.32 10.94
N VAL A 532 22.01 -9.36 11.87
CA VAL A 532 23.00 -8.26 11.78
C VAL A 532 24.43 -8.69 12.07
N TYR A 533 24.62 -9.89 12.62
CA TYR A 533 25.91 -10.45 13.00
C TYR A 533 26.48 -11.43 11.97
N VAL A 534 25.74 -11.74 10.90
CA VAL A 534 26.29 -12.45 9.73
C VAL A 534 26.99 -11.43 8.80
N PRO A 535 28.03 -11.81 8.05
CA PRO A 535 28.73 -10.90 7.12
C PRO A 535 27.83 -10.43 5.96
N ASP A 536 28.27 -9.42 5.21
CA ASP A 536 27.48 -8.86 4.11
C ASP A 536 27.27 -9.88 2.98
N ASP A 537 28.26 -10.72 2.70
CA ASP A 537 28.23 -11.85 1.77
C ASP A 537 28.83 -13.09 2.42
N PHE A 538 28.26 -14.27 2.15
CA PHE A 538 28.74 -15.55 2.69
C PHE A 538 28.27 -16.74 1.86
N SER A 539 28.75 -17.93 2.21
CA SER A 539 28.41 -19.20 1.57
C SER A 539 27.31 -19.93 2.33
N THR A 540 26.34 -20.44 1.58
CA THR A 540 25.27 -21.34 2.02
C THR A 540 25.31 -22.63 1.18
N ALA A 541 24.51 -23.62 1.55
CA ALA A 541 24.32 -24.83 0.75
C ALA A 541 23.75 -24.53 -0.65
N ALA A 542 23.01 -23.43 -0.81
CA ALA A 542 22.43 -23.00 -2.08
C ALA A 542 23.36 -22.11 -2.93
N GLY A 543 24.53 -21.72 -2.41
CA GLY A 543 25.50 -20.86 -3.08
C GLY A 543 25.86 -19.63 -2.25
N THR A 544 26.29 -18.55 -2.89
CA THR A 544 26.57 -17.29 -2.19
C THR A 544 25.26 -16.56 -1.90
N ALA A 545 25.10 -16.08 -0.67
CA ALA A 545 23.97 -15.27 -0.23
C ALA A 545 24.46 -13.95 0.38
N THR A 546 23.61 -12.93 0.29
CA THR A 546 23.83 -11.64 0.96
C THR A 546 23.14 -11.65 2.33
N ARG A 547 23.54 -10.77 3.26
CA ARG A 547 22.81 -10.57 4.52
C ARG A 547 21.33 -10.29 4.28
N ARG A 548 20.99 -9.54 3.23
CA ARG A 548 19.58 -9.23 2.94
C ARG A 548 18.77 -10.48 2.62
N MET A 549 19.29 -11.33 1.73
CA MET A 549 18.64 -12.59 1.39
C MET A 549 18.48 -13.48 2.63
N TYR A 550 19.47 -13.46 3.51
CA TYR A 550 19.41 -14.20 4.77
C TYR A 550 18.35 -13.69 5.73
N SER A 551 18.24 -12.37 5.91
CA SER A 551 17.17 -11.78 6.71
C SER A 551 15.80 -12.24 6.18
N ASP A 552 15.60 -12.19 4.85
CA ASP A 552 14.34 -12.61 4.23
C ASP A 552 14.02 -14.09 4.54
N GLU A 553 14.98 -15.00 4.36
CA GLU A 553 14.79 -16.42 4.68
C GLU A 553 14.64 -16.70 6.18
N TYR A 554 15.43 -16.05 7.03
CA TYR A 554 15.36 -16.21 8.48
C TYR A 554 13.97 -15.83 9.03
N TYR A 555 13.47 -14.64 8.71
CA TYR A 555 12.16 -14.23 9.20
C TYR A 555 11.02 -15.02 8.53
N SER A 556 11.13 -15.34 7.23
CA SER A 556 10.11 -16.11 6.51
C SER A 556 10.01 -17.55 7.03
N PHE A 557 11.15 -18.20 7.31
CA PHE A 557 11.20 -19.55 7.87
C PHE A 557 10.40 -19.62 9.19
N PHE A 558 10.69 -18.74 10.14
CA PHE A 558 9.99 -18.72 11.41
C PHE A 558 8.50 -18.44 11.24
N TYR A 559 8.13 -17.46 10.41
CA TYR A 559 6.75 -17.10 10.14
C TYR A 559 5.95 -18.28 9.55
N HIS A 560 6.43 -18.83 8.43
CA HIS A 560 5.74 -19.91 7.73
C HIS A 560 5.67 -21.19 8.56
N TYR A 561 6.75 -21.58 9.22
CA TYR A 561 6.76 -22.79 10.03
C TYR A 561 5.82 -22.68 11.24
N THR A 562 5.85 -21.54 11.94
CA THR A 562 5.04 -21.33 13.15
C THR A 562 3.54 -21.32 12.82
N ILE A 563 3.14 -20.65 11.73
CA ILE A 563 1.74 -20.68 11.26
C ILE A 563 1.34 -22.04 10.74
N GLN A 564 2.21 -22.75 10.02
CA GLN A 564 1.93 -24.11 9.57
C GLN A 564 1.66 -25.05 10.76
N LYS A 565 2.41 -24.89 11.85
CA LYS A 565 2.30 -25.73 13.05
C LYS A 565 1.06 -25.38 13.90
N LEU A 566 0.80 -24.09 14.15
CA LEU A 566 -0.21 -23.65 15.11
C LEU A 566 -1.55 -23.20 14.49
N GLY A 567 -1.56 -22.92 13.18
CA GLY A 567 -2.70 -22.30 12.48
C GLY A 567 -2.60 -20.77 12.44
N GLU A 568 -3.05 -20.18 11.33
CA GLU A 568 -2.92 -18.74 11.03
C GLU A 568 -3.69 -17.87 12.05
N GLU A 569 -4.78 -18.39 12.61
CA GLU A 569 -5.61 -17.70 13.59
C GLU A 569 -5.07 -17.78 15.03
N ASN A 570 -4.05 -18.60 15.29
CA ASN A 570 -3.53 -18.85 16.64
C ASN A 570 -2.10 -18.36 16.86
N ALA A 571 -1.35 -18.11 15.78
CA ALA A 571 0.09 -17.88 15.84
C ALA A 571 0.50 -16.44 15.56
N VAL A 572 1.66 -16.01 16.08
CA VAL A 572 2.29 -14.74 15.69
C VAL A 572 3.81 -14.84 15.68
N THR A 573 4.44 -14.01 14.85
CA THR A 573 5.87 -13.73 14.97
C THR A 573 6.08 -12.23 15.09
N ILE A 574 6.90 -11.80 16.04
CA ILE A 574 7.43 -10.43 16.09
C ILE A 574 8.85 -10.49 15.56
N ALA A 575 9.13 -9.71 14.51
CA ALA A 575 10.47 -9.62 13.93
C ALA A 575 11.13 -8.28 14.28
N ARG A 576 12.44 -8.29 14.48
CA ARG A 576 13.28 -7.08 14.57
C ARG A 576 14.22 -6.96 13.37
N PRO A 577 13.69 -6.74 12.15
CA PRO A 577 14.54 -6.60 10.98
C PRO A 577 15.40 -5.34 11.06
N TYR A 578 16.69 -5.46 10.72
CA TYR A 578 17.62 -4.32 10.70
C TYR A 578 18.14 -4.05 9.29
N VAL A 579 18.18 -2.77 8.90
CA VAL A 579 18.73 -2.30 7.63
C VAL A 579 19.81 -1.26 7.93
N LYS A 580 21.06 -1.57 7.59
CA LYS A 580 22.25 -0.77 7.93
C LYS A 580 22.29 0.62 7.27
N ASP A 581 21.50 0.86 6.23
CA ASP A 581 21.61 2.04 5.36
C ASP A 581 20.57 3.15 5.58
N GLU A 582 19.65 3.06 6.55
CA GLU A 582 18.59 4.08 6.75
C GLU A 582 18.45 4.57 8.21
N GLY A 583 19.55 4.86 8.92
CA GLY A 583 19.50 5.57 10.22
C GLY A 583 18.53 4.97 11.27
N PRO A 584 18.17 5.72 12.33
CA PRO A 584 17.11 5.32 13.24
C PRO A 584 15.76 5.54 12.56
N GLY A 585 15.15 4.46 12.06
CA GLY A 585 13.90 4.51 11.30
C GLY A 585 13.82 3.59 10.08
N GLY A 586 14.79 2.69 9.89
CA GLY A 586 14.78 1.69 8.82
C GLY A 586 13.41 0.98 8.69
N LYS A 587 12.94 0.87 7.46
CA LYS A 587 11.61 0.36 7.11
C LYS A 587 11.38 -1.04 7.70
N PRO A 588 10.21 -1.31 8.30
CA PRO A 588 9.83 -2.68 8.60
C PRO A 588 9.69 -3.47 7.30
N TYR A 589 10.21 -4.71 7.29
CA TYR A 589 9.84 -5.71 6.29
C TYR A 589 8.43 -6.20 6.61
N ILE A 590 7.56 -6.23 5.59
CA ILE A 590 6.19 -6.74 5.65
C ILE A 590 6.12 -7.97 4.76
#